data_AF-A0A7C7CZS3-F1
#
_entry.id   AF-A0A7C7CZS3-F1
#
_cell.length_a   1.000
_cell.length_b   1.000
_cell.length_c   1.000
_cell.angle_alpha   90.00
_cell.angle_beta   90.00
_cell.angle_gamma   90.00
#
_symmetry.space_group_name_H-M   'P 1'
#
loop_
_entity.id
_entity.type
_entity.pdbx_description
1 polymer ?
#
loop_
_entity_poly.entity_id
_entity_poly.type
_entity_poly.pdbx_seq_one_letter_code
_entity_poly.pdbx_strand_id
1 'polypeptide(L)'
;MMYQQDWMMRQIESMVQGIARLIFKKDTITYELIDETNYTKTDLYYKELLELLNSSKINEAENLLFERIESSDINYLTIAVDFYNRLNKLSDEQLEKSNFSRVEIKSGLEDVLKIFDLMP
;
A
#
# COMPACT_ATOMS: atom_id res chain seq x y z
N MET A 1 -5.86 2.50 -23.89
CA MET A 1 -5.44 2.99 -22.56
C MET A 1 -6.13 2.18 -21.46
N MET A 2 -7.47 2.09 -21.42
CA MET A 2 -8.22 1.23 -20.47
C MET A 2 -7.69 -0.21 -20.35
N TYR A 3 -7.47 -0.93 -21.45
CA TYR A 3 -6.93 -2.31 -21.41
C TYR A 3 -5.56 -2.45 -20.72
N GLN A 4 -4.70 -1.43 -20.84
CA GLN A 4 -3.38 -1.43 -20.20
C GLN A 4 -3.51 -1.18 -18.70
N GLN A 5 -4.39 -0.27 -18.30
CA GLN A 5 -4.73 -0.01 -16.90
C GLN A 5 -5.35 -1.26 -16.25
N ASP A 6 -6.33 -1.89 -16.89
CA ASP A 6 -6.97 -3.14 -16.42
C ASP A 6 -5.96 -4.29 -16.29
N TRP A 7 -5.02 -4.40 -17.21
CA TRP A 7 -3.94 -5.39 -17.11
C TRP A 7 -3.05 -5.09 -15.91
N MET A 8 -2.65 -3.83 -15.72
CA MET A 8 -1.77 -3.41 -14.63
C MET A 8 -2.43 -3.58 -13.26
N MET A 9 -3.72 -3.24 -13.13
CA MET A 9 -4.50 -3.47 -11.92
C MET A 9 -4.47 -4.94 -11.49
N ARG A 10 -4.64 -5.87 -12.45
CA ARG A 10 -4.57 -7.32 -12.18
C ARG A 10 -3.16 -7.79 -11.82
N GLN A 11 -2.12 -7.19 -12.41
CA GLN A 11 -0.74 -7.47 -12.02
C GLN A 11 -0.47 -7.04 -10.58
N ILE A 12 -0.87 -5.82 -10.21
CA ILE A 12 -0.73 -5.30 -8.84
C ILE A 12 -1.51 -6.17 -7.85
N GLU A 13 -2.74 -6.55 -8.19
CA GLU A 13 -3.56 -7.45 -7.35
C GLU A 13 -2.87 -8.82 -7.16
N SER A 14 -2.29 -9.38 -8.23
CA SER A 14 -1.54 -10.63 -8.15
C SER A 14 -0.29 -10.51 -7.28
N MET A 15 0.41 -9.37 -7.31
CA MET A 15 1.54 -9.09 -6.42
C MET A 15 1.08 -9.03 -4.96
N VAL A 16 0.01 -8.28 -4.65
CA VAL A 16 -0.55 -8.19 -3.29
C VAL A 16 -0.94 -9.57 -2.76
N GLN A 17 -1.62 -10.39 -3.57
CA GLN A 17 -2.00 -11.76 -3.19
C GLN A 17 -0.77 -12.67 -3.02
N GLY A 18 0.24 -12.51 -3.87
CA GLY A 18 1.51 -13.22 -3.76
C GLY A 18 2.20 -12.94 -2.43
N ILE A 19 2.30 -11.67 -2.03
CA ILE A 19 2.89 -11.25 -0.77
C ILE A 19 2.09 -11.82 0.41
N ALA A 20 0.76 -11.71 0.38
CA ALA A 20 -0.12 -12.25 1.42
C ALA A 20 0.11 -13.75 1.62
N ARG A 21 0.23 -14.52 0.53
CA ARG A 21 0.40 -15.97 0.58
C ARG A 21 1.81 -16.39 0.97
N LEU A 22 2.84 -15.77 0.39
CA LEU A 22 4.22 -16.19 0.59
C LEU A 22 4.79 -15.72 1.94
N ILE A 23 4.46 -14.49 2.35
CA ILE A 23 5.02 -13.88 3.57
C ILE A 23 4.11 -14.15 4.77
N PHE A 24 2.79 -13.94 4.61
CA PHE A 24 1.85 -13.98 5.72
C PHE A 24 1.04 -15.28 5.82
N LYS A 25 1.17 -16.18 4.83
CA LYS A 25 0.42 -17.44 4.72
C LYS A 25 -1.11 -17.21 4.80
N LYS A 26 -1.59 -16.10 4.24
CA LYS A 26 -3.00 -15.70 4.17
C LYS A 26 -3.39 -15.45 2.71
N ASP A 27 -4.69 -15.53 2.39
CA ASP A 27 -5.17 -15.19 1.05
C ASP A 27 -5.22 -13.69 0.80
N THR A 28 -5.41 -12.90 1.85
CA THR A 28 -5.46 -11.44 1.80
C THR A 28 -4.68 -10.84 2.95
N ILE A 29 -4.23 -9.60 2.76
CA ILE A 29 -3.58 -8.80 3.78
C ILE A 29 -4.24 -7.42 3.86
N THR A 30 -4.65 -7.08 5.07
CA THR A 30 -5.21 -5.79 5.46
C THR A 30 -4.66 -5.50 6.85
N TYR A 31 -4.21 -4.26 7.08
CA TYR A 31 -3.87 -3.83 8.43
C TYR A 31 -5.18 -3.52 9.17
N GLU A 32 -5.33 -4.08 10.37
CA GLU A 32 -6.55 -3.95 11.18
C GLU A 32 -6.22 -3.22 12.48
N LEU A 33 -7.04 -2.22 12.83
CA LEU A 33 -6.98 -1.55 14.13
C LEU A 33 -7.74 -2.41 15.14
N ILE A 34 -7.01 -3.12 15.99
CA ILE A 34 -7.60 -4.11 16.91
C ILE A 34 -8.13 -3.45 18.20
N ASP A 35 -7.46 -2.41 18.70
CA ASP A 35 -7.82 -1.69 19.93
C ASP A 35 -7.94 -0.18 19.67
N GLU A 36 -9.18 0.30 19.59
CA GLU A 36 -9.46 1.73 19.38
C GLU A 36 -9.25 2.60 20.63
N THR A 37 -8.95 1.99 21.77
CA THR A 37 -8.72 2.66 23.06
C THR A 37 -7.24 2.77 23.45
N ASN A 38 -6.37 1.97 22.83
CA ASN A 38 -4.92 2.00 23.06
C ASN A 38 -4.13 1.79 21.75
N TYR A 39 -3.90 2.86 21.01
CA TYR A 39 -3.21 2.81 19.73
C TYR A 39 -1.69 2.61 19.90
N THR A 40 -1.16 1.62 19.18
CA THR A 40 0.28 1.47 18.99
C THR A 40 0.85 2.55 18.05
N LYS A 41 2.19 2.64 17.95
CA LYS A 41 2.85 3.53 17.00
C LYS A 41 2.44 3.24 15.56
N THR A 42 2.34 1.97 15.17
CA THR A 42 1.93 1.55 13.83
C THR A 42 0.46 1.85 13.56
N ASP A 43 -0.40 1.79 14.59
CA ASP A 43 -1.81 2.17 14.45
C ASP A 43 -1.99 3.67 14.19
N LEU A 44 -1.31 4.52 14.95
CA LEU A 44 -1.35 5.97 14.75
C LEU A 44 -0.81 6.35 13.36
N TYR A 45 0.30 5.72 12.97
CA TYR A 45 0.89 5.88 11.65
C TYR A 45 -0.08 5.46 10.53
N TYR A 46 -0.73 4.30 10.67
CA TYR A 46 -1.71 3.83 9.71
C TYR A 46 -2.92 4.76 9.60
N LYS A 47 -3.41 5.30 10.73
CA LYS A 47 -4.49 6.29 10.73
C LYS A 47 -4.12 7.56 9.98
N GLU A 48 -2.91 8.07 10.16
CA GLU A 48 -2.42 9.25 9.44
C GLU A 48 -2.37 9.02 7.92
N LEU A 49 -1.91 7.83 7.48
CA LEU A 49 -1.97 7.44 6.07
C LEU A 49 -3.41 7.43 5.53
N LEU A 50 -4.35 6.85 6.28
CA LEU A 50 -5.75 6.81 5.89
C LEU A 50 -6.38 8.20 5.82
N GLU A 51 -6.04 9.12 6.73
CA GLU A 51 -6.51 10.51 6.69
C GLU A 51 -6.05 11.24 5.42
N LEU A 52 -4.79 11.02 5.00
CA LEU A 52 -4.27 11.58 3.76
C LEU A 52 -4.96 10.98 2.53
N LEU A 53 -5.17 9.66 2.51
CA LEU A 53 -5.91 8.98 1.43
C LEU A 53 -7.36 9.48 1.32
N ASN A 54 -8.05 9.62 2.45
CA ASN A 54 -9.42 10.15 2.51
C ASN A 54 -9.50 11.61 2.01
N SER A 55 -8.40 12.34 2.10
CA SER A 55 -8.26 13.72 1.59
C SER A 55 -7.75 13.79 0.14
N SER A 56 -7.64 12.64 -0.56
CA SER A 56 -7.07 12.51 -1.91
C SER A 56 -5.61 12.99 -2.02
N LYS A 57 -4.87 13.02 -0.91
CA LYS A 57 -3.46 13.44 -0.84
C LYS A 57 -2.52 12.25 -1.00
N ILE A 58 -2.63 11.56 -2.14
CA ILE A 58 -1.93 10.28 -2.38
C ILE A 58 -0.40 10.44 -2.34
N ASN A 59 0.13 11.46 -3.00
CA ASN A 59 1.58 11.74 -2.99
C ASN A 59 2.11 12.06 -1.58
N GLU A 60 1.37 12.83 -0.78
CA GLU A 60 1.75 13.10 0.62
C GLU A 60 1.72 11.81 1.46
N ALA A 61 0.73 10.95 1.22
CA ALA A 61 0.62 9.67 1.90
C ALA A 61 1.77 8.70 1.53
N GLU A 62 2.18 8.67 0.26
CA GLU A 62 3.31 7.85 -0.16
C GLU A 62 4.64 8.37 0.40
N ASN A 63 4.85 9.69 0.41
CA ASN A 63 6.03 10.28 1.06
C ASN A 63 6.09 9.88 2.54
N LEU A 64 4.97 10.01 3.26
CA LEU A 64 4.86 9.59 4.66
C LEU A 64 5.15 8.09 4.83
N LEU A 65 4.66 7.27 3.89
CA LEU A 65 4.88 5.83 3.89
C LEU A 65 6.38 5.52 3.91
N PHE A 66 7.14 6.08 2.97
CA PHE A 66 8.57 5.83 2.84
C PHE A 66 9.41 6.54 3.91
N GLU A 67 8.99 7.70 4.41
CA GLU A 67 9.70 8.39 5.50
C GLU A 67 9.71 7.57 6.79
N ARG A 68 8.66 6.80 7.05
CA ARG A 68 8.46 6.12 8.34
C ARG A 68 8.60 4.60 8.28
N ILE A 69 8.83 4.03 7.11
CA ILE A 69 8.93 2.58 6.95
C ILE A 69 10.11 2.02 7.75
N GLU A 70 9.85 0.98 8.54
CA GLU A 70 10.87 0.27 9.33
C GLU A 70 10.93 -1.19 8.87
N SER A 71 11.99 -1.56 8.14
CA SER A 71 12.12 -2.91 7.55
C SER A 71 12.30 -4.03 8.58
N SER A 72 12.64 -3.70 9.82
CA SER A 72 12.72 -4.65 10.93
C SER A 72 11.35 -5.02 11.53
N ASP A 73 10.26 -4.32 11.17
CA ASP A 73 8.92 -4.60 11.68
C ASP A 73 7.94 -4.93 10.53
N ILE A 74 7.46 -6.17 10.53
CA ILE A 74 6.56 -6.72 9.51
C ILE A 74 5.19 -6.01 9.45
N ASN A 75 4.80 -5.29 10.50
CA ASN A 75 3.59 -4.48 10.48
C ASN A 75 3.70 -3.34 9.46
N TYR A 76 4.89 -2.77 9.27
CA TYR A 76 5.12 -1.75 8.25
C TYR A 76 4.97 -2.31 6.83
N LEU A 77 5.40 -3.56 6.59
CA LEU A 77 5.12 -4.25 5.32
C LEU A 77 3.61 -4.44 5.13
N THR A 78 2.91 -4.88 6.19
CA THR A 78 1.44 -5.06 6.17
C THR A 78 0.73 -3.76 5.79
N ILE A 79 1.12 -2.64 6.42
CA ILE A 79 0.59 -1.30 6.15
C ILE A 79 0.85 -0.88 4.71
N ALA A 80 2.09 -1.03 4.22
CA ALA A 80 2.47 -0.63 2.88
C ALA A 80 1.73 -1.43 1.80
N VAL A 81 1.60 -2.75 1.98
CA VAL A 81 0.87 -3.61 1.03
C VAL A 81 -0.62 -3.27 1.04
N ASP A 82 -1.22 -3.03 2.21
CA ASP A 82 -2.61 -2.59 2.30
C ASP A 82 -2.83 -1.21 1.66
N PHE A 83 -1.90 -0.27 1.87
CA PHE A 83 -1.89 1.05 1.25
C PHE A 83 -1.97 0.97 -0.28
N TYR A 84 -1.05 0.23 -0.92
CA TYR A 84 -1.06 0.07 -2.38
C TYR A 84 -2.25 -0.74 -2.89
N ASN A 85 -2.76 -1.70 -2.11
CA ASN A 85 -3.99 -2.41 -2.44
C ASN A 85 -5.21 -1.47 -2.44
N ARG A 86 -5.28 -0.50 -1.51
CA ARG A 86 -6.33 0.53 -1.48
C ARG A 86 -6.21 1.48 -2.67
N LEU A 87 -5.00 1.94 -2.99
CA LEU A 87 -4.76 2.76 -4.18
C LEU A 87 -5.19 2.04 -5.46
N ASN A 88 -4.91 0.73 -5.55
CA ASN A 88 -5.28 -0.05 -6.73
C ASN A 88 -6.81 -0.20 -6.90
N LYS A 89 -7.60 0.03 -5.85
CA LYS A 89 -9.08 0.01 -5.91
C LYS A 89 -9.69 1.36 -6.29
N LEU A 90 -8.92 2.45 -6.28
CA LEU A 90 -9.38 3.76 -6.75
C LEU A 90 -9.59 3.73 -8.26
N SER A 91 -10.46 4.60 -8.78
CA SER A 91 -10.60 4.79 -10.23
C SER A 91 -9.39 5.51 -10.81
N ASP A 92 -9.14 5.35 -12.10
CA ASP A 92 -8.04 6.07 -12.78
C ASP A 92 -8.23 7.59 -12.67
N GLU A 93 -9.47 8.09 -12.73
CA GLU A 93 -9.78 9.52 -12.53
C GLU A 93 -9.38 10.02 -11.13
N GLN A 94 -9.59 9.21 -10.08
CA GLN A 94 -9.19 9.57 -8.71
C GLN A 94 -7.66 9.65 -8.59
N LEU A 95 -6.95 8.69 -9.19
CA LEU A 95 -5.48 8.68 -9.21
C LEU A 95 -4.92 9.87 -9.99
N GLU A 96 -5.46 10.13 -11.19
CA GLU A 96 -5.03 11.25 -12.05
C GLU A 96 -5.25 12.61 -11.38
N LYS A 97 -6.37 12.81 -10.68
CA LYS A 97 -6.64 14.05 -9.90
C LYS A 97 -5.61 14.30 -8.80
N SER A 98 -5.03 13.23 -8.27
CA SER A 98 -3.96 13.29 -7.27
C SER A 98 -2.56 13.25 -7.88
N ASN A 99 -2.44 13.33 -9.22
CA ASN A 99 -1.19 13.17 -9.97
C ASN A 99 -0.47 11.86 -9.59
N PHE A 100 -1.21 10.76 -9.68
CA PHE A 100 -0.73 9.41 -9.41
C PHE A 100 -1.20 8.44 -10.49
N SER A 101 -0.54 7.30 -10.62
CA SER A 101 -0.78 6.33 -11.70
C SER A 101 -0.66 4.88 -11.25
N ARG A 102 -1.19 3.97 -12.08
CA ARG A 102 -1.02 2.52 -11.88
C ARG A 102 0.45 2.10 -11.88
N VAL A 103 1.28 2.78 -12.68
CA VAL A 103 2.71 2.49 -12.77
C VAL A 103 3.39 2.84 -11.45
N GLU A 104 3.04 3.97 -10.85
CA GLU A 104 3.56 4.38 -9.53
C GLU A 104 3.12 3.42 -8.42
N ILE A 105 1.87 2.95 -8.42
CA ILE A 105 1.42 1.91 -7.47
C ILE A 105 2.32 0.66 -7.57
N LYS A 106 2.56 0.19 -8.80
CA LYS A 106 3.42 -0.99 -9.02
C LYS A 106 4.86 -0.73 -8.56
N SER A 107 5.44 0.41 -8.96
CA SER A 107 6.81 0.76 -8.60
C SER A 107 6.98 0.89 -7.08
N GLY A 108 6.06 1.58 -6.42
CA GLY A 108 6.07 1.75 -4.97
C GLY A 108 5.98 0.41 -4.23
N LEU A 109 5.13 -0.52 -4.70
CA LEU A 109 5.08 -1.86 -4.14
C LEU A 109 6.40 -2.63 -4.34
N GLU A 110 7.03 -2.52 -5.51
CA GLU A 110 8.35 -3.11 -5.79
C GLU A 110 9.44 -2.53 -4.89
N ASP A 111 9.41 -1.21 -4.65
CA ASP A 111 10.39 -0.53 -3.81
C ASP A 111 10.23 -0.88 -2.33
N VAL A 112 8.99 -1.03 -1.85
CA VAL A 112 8.72 -1.60 -0.52
C VAL A 112 9.30 -3.00 -0.41
N LEU A 113 9.09 -3.88 -1.39
CA LEU A 113 9.64 -5.24 -1.33
C LEU A 113 11.17 -5.26 -1.30
N LYS A 114 11.85 -4.35 -2.00
CA LYS A 114 13.30 -4.20 -1.92
C LYS A 114 13.75 -3.73 -0.54
N ILE A 115 13.03 -2.79 0.09
CA ILE A 115 13.34 -2.31 1.45
C ILE A 115 13.30 -3.45 2.48
N PHE A 116 12.43 -4.44 2.27
CA PHE A 116 12.31 -5.63 3.11
C PHE A 116 13.18 -6.83 2.64
N ASP A 117 14.07 -6.63 1.67
CA ASP A 117 14.91 -7.69 1.08
C ASP A 117 14.11 -8.89 0.52
N LEU A 118 12.86 -8.65 0.08
CA LEU A 118 11.96 -9.66 -0.47
C LEU A 118 12.02 -9.74 -2.00
N MET A 119 12.75 -8.83 -2.64
CA MET A 119 13.00 -8.81 -4.08
C MET A 119 14.47 -8.48 -4.35
N PRO A 120 15.14 -9.20 -5.26
CA PRO A 120 16.54 -8.95 -5.61
C PRO A 120 16.76 -7.65 -6.40
#